data_AF-A0A7Z8QBQ3-F1
#
_entry.id   AF-A0A7Z8QBQ3-F1
#
_cell.length_a   1.000
_cell.length_b   1.000
_cell.length_c   1.000
_cell.angle_alpha   90.00
_cell.angle_beta   90.00
_cell.angle_gamma   90.00
#
_symmetry.space_group_name_H-M   'P 1'
#
loop_
_entity.id
_entity.type
_entity.pdbx_description
1 polymer ?
#
loop_
_entity_poly.entity_id
_entity_poly.type
_entity_poly.pdbx_seq_one_letter_code
_entity_poly.pdbx_strand_id
1 'polypeptide(L)'
;MTPDGVAINTRQITTSVHIEDGETVVLGGVYEGDTLYEVNSVPWFADLPLVGWMFRKTTENEFKKELLIFITPKITKDSMKMR
;
A
#
# COMPACT_ATOMS: atom_id res chain seq x y z
N MET A 1 -0.88 9.25 -19.76
CA MET A 1 0.52 8.86 -20.05
C MET A 1 1.22 10.15 -20.50
N THR A 2 1.93 10.84 -19.61
CA THR A 2 2.63 12.10 -19.94
C THR A 2 4.07 11.82 -20.40
N PRO A 3 4.65 12.64 -21.29
CA PRO A 3 5.81 12.25 -22.11
C PRO A 3 7.20 12.48 -21.48
N ASP A 4 7.30 13.07 -20.30
CA ASP A 4 8.57 13.71 -19.85
C ASP A 4 9.10 13.23 -18.48
N GLY A 5 9.21 11.91 -18.27
CA GLY A 5 9.97 11.37 -17.14
C GLY A 5 9.44 10.05 -16.61
N VAL A 6 10.35 9.18 -16.17
CA VAL A 6 10.00 7.93 -15.48
C VAL A 6 9.28 8.28 -14.19
N ALA A 7 8.02 7.82 -14.05
CA ALA A 7 7.32 7.90 -12.78
C ALA A 7 7.96 6.92 -11.79
N ILE A 8 8.84 7.43 -10.91
CA ILE A 8 9.39 6.64 -9.81
C ILE A 8 8.41 6.73 -8.64
N ASN A 9 7.72 5.62 -8.35
CA ASN A 9 6.89 5.50 -7.15
C ASN A 9 7.80 5.20 -5.95
N THR A 10 8.22 6.24 -5.22
CA THR A 10 9.02 6.10 -4.00
C THR A 10 8.10 6.06 -2.78
N ARG A 11 8.17 4.97 -2.01
CA ARG A 11 7.42 4.80 -0.75
C ARG A 11 8.41 4.90 0.41
N GLN A 12 8.30 5.93 1.25
CA GLN A 12 9.20 6.16 2.40
C GLN A 12 8.40 6.31 3.70
N ILE A 13 8.90 5.70 4.78
CA ILE A 13 8.30 5.74 6.11
C ILE A 13 9.41 6.11 7.10
N THR A 14 9.16 7.07 8.00
CA THR A 14 10.10 7.48 9.04
C THR A 14 9.48 7.18 10.40
N THR A 15 10.05 6.21 11.13
CA THR A 15 9.61 5.85 12.48
C THR A 15 10.80 5.87 13.44
N SER A 16 10.56 6.29 14.70
CA SER A 16 11.56 6.26 15.76
C SER A 16 11.12 5.22 16.79
N VAL A 17 11.97 4.24 17.05
CA VAL A 17 11.71 3.14 17.98
C VAL A 17 12.93 2.93 18.87
N HIS A 18 12.69 2.66 20.14
CA HIS A 18 13.72 2.30 21.11
C HIS A 18 13.65 0.78 21.32
N ILE A 19 14.73 0.08 21.02
CA ILE A 19 14.79 -1.39 21.00
C ILE A 19 16.10 -1.83 21.64
N GLU A 20 16.09 -2.94 22.38
CA GLU A 20 17.29 -3.52 22.97
C GLU A 20 18.10 -4.35 21.96
N ASP A 21 19.37 -4.63 22.28
CA ASP A 21 20.27 -5.38 21.41
C ASP A 21 19.80 -6.83 21.19
N GLY A 22 19.64 -7.24 19.93
CA GLY A 22 19.26 -8.61 19.58
C GLY A 22 17.75 -8.91 19.60
N GLU A 23 16.90 -7.97 20.00
CA GLU A 23 15.45 -8.14 19.92
C GLU A 23 14.92 -7.83 18.51
N THR A 24 14.04 -8.67 17.97
CA THR A 24 13.40 -8.39 16.67
C THR A 24 12.12 -7.61 16.89
N VAL A 25 12.06 -6.38 16.36
CA VAL A 25 10.83 -5.58 16.36
C VAL A 25 10.13 -5.69 15.02
N VAL A 26 8.81 -5.75 15.06
CA VAL A 26 7.95 -5.65 13.87
C VAL A 26 7.46 -4.22 13.76
N LEU A 27 7.96 -3.48 12.77
CA LEU A 27 7.47 -2.16 12.43
C LEU A 27 6.34 -2.34 11.41
N GLY A 28 5.10 -2.45 11.90
CA GLY A 28 3.91 -2.39 11.04
C GLY A 28 3.84 -1.02 10.38
N GLY A 29 4.07 -0.97 9.06
CA GLY A 29 4.56 0.27 8.42
C GLY A 29 3.67 0.93 7.38
N VAL A 30 2.87 0.18 6.61
CA VAL A 30 1.93 0.77 5.64
C VAL A 30 0.74 -0.14 5.44
N TYR A 31 -0.44 0.39 5.73
CA TYR A 31 -1.70 -0.16 5.29
C TYR A 31 -2.19 0.69 4.11
N GLU A 32 -2.08 0.19 2.89
CA GLU A 32 -2.63 0.85 1.70
C GLU A 32 -3.84 0.05 1.21
N GLY A 33 -5.00 0.70 1.27
CA GLY A 33 -6.24 0.19 0.70
C GLY A 33 -6.66 1.13 -0.42
N ASP A 34 -6.76 0.61 -1.64
CA ASP A 34 -7.36 1.31 -2.76
C ASP A 34 -8.67 0.63 -3.11
N THR A 35 -9.76 1.39 -3.12
CA THR A 35 -11.08 0.91 -3.57
C THR A 35 -11.44 1.62 -4.87
N LEU A 36 -11.58 0.85 -5.95
CA LEU A 36 -11.98 1.35 -7.25
C LEU A 36 -13.46 1.03 -7.51
N TYR A 37 -14.26 2.08 -7.61
CA TYR A 37 -15.66 2.00 -8.02
C TYR A 37 -15.79 2.35 -9.50
N GLU A 38 -16.16 1.37 -10.32
CA GLU A 38 -16.41 1.55 -11.76
C GLU A 38 -17.88 1.28 -12.06
N VAL A 39 -18.58 2.28 -12.60
CA VAL A 39 -19.99 2.15 -13.00
C VAL A 39 -20.10 2.29 -14.51
N ASN A 40 -20.29 1.16 -15.19
CA ASN A 40 -20.58 1.12 -16.61
C ASN A 40 -22.09 1.11 -16.82
N SER A 41 -22.64 2.09 -17.52
CA SER A 41 -24.08 2.20 -17.75
C SER A 41 -24.39 2.55 -19.19
N VAL A 42 -25.51 2.03 -19.70
CA VAL A 42 -26.02 2.40 -21.02
C VAL A 42 -26.74 3.74 -20.90
N PRO A 43 -26.34 4.78 -21.66
CA PRO A 43 -27.00 6.09 -21.63
C PRO A 43 -28.51 5.97 -21.90
N TRP A 44 -29.32 6.80 -21.23
CA TRP A 44 -30.80 6.81 -21.26
C TRP A 44 -31.51 5.58 -20.64
N PHE A 45 -31.02 4.37 -20.89
CA PHE A 45 -31.67 3.14 -20.39
C PHE A 45 -31.39 2.86 -18.92
N ALA A 46 -30.27 3.35 -18.39
CA ALA A 46 -29.92 3.19 -16.98
C ALA A 46 -30.84 3.95 -16.01
N ASP A 47 -31.56 4.98 -16.48
CA ASP A 47 -32.45 5.83 -15.67
C ASP A 47 -33.91 5.37 -15.67
N LEU A 48 -34.23 4.27 -16.36
CA LEU A 48 -35.60 3.76 -16.43
C LEU A 48 -36.06 3.28 -15.05
N PRO A 49 -37.22 3.77 -14.56
CA PRO A 49 -37.83 3.22 -13.36
C PRO A 49 -38.13 1.73 -13.60
N LEU A 50 -37.92 0.89 -12.58
CA LEU A 50 -38.09 -0.58 -12.58
C LEU A 50 -36.97 -1.40 -13.24
N VAL A 51 -36.41 -0.97 -14.39
CA VAL A 51 -35.48 -1.82 -15.18
C VAL A 51 -34.07 -1.25 -15.37
N GLY A 52 -33.81 -0.01 -14.97
CA GLY A 52 -32.52 0.65 -15.16
C GLY A 52 -31.33 -0.10 -14.54
N TRP A 53 -31.57 -0.95 -13.54
CA TRP A 53 -30.53 -1.78 -12.92
C TRP A 53 -29.98 -2.89 -13.83
N MET A 54 -30.73 -3.35 -14.84
CA MET A 54 -30.23 -4.34 -15.81
C MET A 54 -29.30 -3.71 -16.86
N PHE A 55 -29.32 -2.38 -16.99
CA PHE A 55 -28.53 -1.61 -17.95
C PHE A 55 -27.33 -0.90 -17.32
N ARG A 56 -27.02 -1.22 -16.05
CA ARG A 56 -25.82 -0.79 -15.34
C ARG A 56 -25.05 -1.99 -14.81
N LYS A 57 -23.74 -1.95 -14.95
CA LYS A 57 -22.79 -2.88 -14.35
C LYS A 57 -21.89 -2.09 -13.42
N THR A 58 -22.00 -2.39 -12.13
CA THR A 58 -21.07 -1.85 -11.12
C THR A 58 -19.99 -2.88 -10.88
N THR A 59 -18.74 -2.47 -11.01
CA THR A 59 -17.57 -3.27 -10.66
C THR A 59 -16.90 -2.60 -9.48
N GLU A 60 -16.77 -3.32 -8.38
CA GLU A 60 -16.00 -2.91 -7.21
C GLU A 60 -14.73 -3.75 -7.18
N ASN A 61 -13.58 -3.08 -7.21
CA ASN A 61 -12.28 -3.73 -7.04
C ASN A 61 -11.63 -3.20 -5.78
N GLU A 62 -11.36 -4.10 -4.84
CA GLU A 62 -10.65 -3.80 -3.59
C GLU A 62 -9.21 -4.30 -3.70
N PHE A 63 -8.26 -3.38 -3.56
CA PHE A 63 -6.83 -3.69 -3.54
C PHE A 63 -6.27 -3.44 -2.16
N LYS A 64 -5.89 -4.52 -1.48
CA LYS A 64 -5.28 -4.47 -0.15
C LYS A 64 -3.82 -4.86 -0.22
N LYS A 65 -2.91 -3.99 0.22
CA LYS A 65 -1.48 -4.25 0.31
C LYS A 65 -1.02 -4.12 1.76
N GLU A 66 -0.46 -5.21 2.29
CA GLU A 66 0.07 -5.27 3.66
C GLU A 66 1.59 -5.43 3.60
N LEU A 67 2.33 -4.41 4.07
CA LEU A 67 3.79 -4.46 4.13
C LEU A 67 4.26 -4.57 5.59
N LEU A 68 4.97 -5.65 5.90
CA LEU A 68 5.60 -5.88 7.19
C LEU A 68 7.11 -5.68 7.09
N ILE A 69 7.67 -4.88 7.99
CA ILE A 69 9.11 -4.60 8.06
C ILE A 69 9.64 -5.14 9.39
N PHE A 70 10.66 -5.99 9.31
CA PHE A 70 11.33 -6.60 10.47
C PHE A 70 12.72 -5.98 10.62
N ILE A 71 13.05 -5.53 11.84
CA ILE A 71 14.36 -5.00 12.16
C ILE A 71 14.90 -5.70 13.40
N THR A 72 16.14 -6.17 13.33
CA THR A 72 16.88 -6.76 14.46
C THR A 72 18.19 -5.97 14.61
N PRO A 73 18.30 -5.06 15.59
CA PRO A 73 19.54 -4.34 15.85
C PRO A 73 20.61 -5.29 16.41
N LYS A 74 21.88 -5.02 16.07
CA LYS A 74 23.04 -5.72 16.62
C LYS A 74 24.13 -4.73 17.03
N ILE A 75 24.50 -4.71 18.30
CA ILE A 75 25.57 -3.88 18.85
C ILE A 75 26.89 -4.62 18.73
N THR A 76 27.70 -4.26 17.74
CA THR A 76 29.11 -4.67 17.69
C THR A 76 29.96 -3.77 18.58
N LYS A 77 30.52 -4.32 19.66
CA LYS A 77 31.62 -3.70 20.38
C LYS A 77 32.89 -3.88 19.53
N ASP A 78 33.32 -2.81 18.89
CA ASP A 78 34.63 -2.77 18.21
C ASP A 78 35.73 -2.70 19.27
N SER A 79 35.94 -3.81 19.97
CA SER A 79 37.09 -4.01 20.81
C SER A 79 37.89 -5.15 20.21
N MET A 80 39.04 -4.78 19.64
CA MET A 80 40.17 -5.66 19.28
C MET A 80 40.18 -6.18 17.84
N LYS A 81 40.47 -5.29 16.89
CA LYS A 81 41.41 -5.59 15.79
C LYS A 81 42.61 -4.64 15.86
N MET A 82 43.41 -4.81 16.91
CA MET A 82 44.82 -4.43 16.92
C MET A 82 45.60 -5.66 17.34
N ARG A 83 45.97 -6.49 16.37
CA ARG A 83 47.16 -7.35 16.41
C ARG A 83 47.79 -7.28 15.03
#